data_AF-A0A7W3WN27-F1
#
_entry.id   AF-A0A7W3WN27-F1
#
_cell.length_a   1.000
_cell.length_b   1.000
_cell.length_c   1.000
_cell.angle_alpha   90.00
_cell.angle_beta   90.00
_cell.angle_gamma   90.00
#
_symmetry.space_group_name_H-M   'P 1'
#
loop_
_entity.id
_entity.type
_entity.pdbx_description
1 polymer ?
#
loop_
_entity_poly.entity_id
_entity_poly.type
_entity_poly.pdbx_seq_one_letter_code
_entity_poly.pdbx_strand_id
1 'polypeptide(L)' 'MITRADIGSLVRDEEGRVGILRDVIPDYEETSDPPCQHRTRPMAFLWPQEGGREWAVPPDTVRRVKRP' A
#
# COMPACT_ATOMS: atom_id res chain seq x y z
N MET A 1 -5.58 0.03 -11.05
CA MET A 1 -5.46 -0.85 -9.88
C MET A 1 -4.01 -1.28 -9.83
N ILE A 2 -3.31 -1.04 -8.72
CA ILE A 2 -1.94 -1.55 -8.55
C ILE A 2 -1.98 -3.03 -8.18
N THR A 3 -0.93 -3.75 -8.54
CA THR A 3 -0.79 -5.19 -8.30
C THR A 3 0.63 -5.49 -7.83
N ARG A 4 0.94 -6.76 -7.55
CA ARG A 4 2.32 -7.19 -7.26
C ARG A 4 3.29 -6.94 -8.41
N ALA A 5 2.82 -6.86 -9.65
CA ALA A 5 3.66 -6.51 -10.80
C ALA A 5 4.15 -5.05 -10.76
N ASP A 6 3.57 -4.22 -9.90
CA ASP A 6 3.91 -2.81 -9.71
C ASP A 6 4.97 -2.60 -8.63
N ILE A 7 5.40 -3.65 -7.92
CA ILE A 7 6.39 -3.54 -6.84
C ILE A 7 7.68 -2.89 -7.36
N GLY A 8 8.22 -1.96 -6.58
CA GLY A 8 9.36 -1.12 -6.96
C GLY A 8 8.98 0.12 -7.76
N SER A 9 7.73 0.24 -8.22
CA SER A 9 7.27 1.43 -8.94
C SER A 9 6.95 2.58 -7.99
N LEU A 10 7.11 3.81 -8.50
CA LEU A 10 6.64 5.00 -7.83
C LEU A 10 5.11 5.08 -7.89
N VAL A 11 4.49 5.27 -6.74
CA VAL A 11 3.04 5.31 -6.57
C VAL A 11 2.62 6.50 -5.70
N ARG A 12 1.37 6.91 -5.84
CA ARG A 12 0.74 7.98 -5.07
C ARG A 12 -0.58 7.47 -4.49
N ASP A 13 -0.83 7.78 -3.22
CA ASP A 13 -2.12 7.49 -2.57
C ASP A 13 -3.12 8.66 -2.71
N GLU A 14 -4.33 8.47 -2.18
CA GLU A 14 -5.41 9.47 -2.22
C GLU A 14 -5.12 10.74 -1.41
N GLU A 15 -4.32 10.64 -0.35
CA GLU A 15 -3.83 11.80 0.41
C GLU A 15 -2.75 12.57 -0.35
N GLY A 16 -2.31 12.04 -1.49
CA GLY A 16 -1.33 12.65 -2.35
C GLY A 16 0.12 12.39 -1.95
N ARG A 17 0.36 11.51 -0.97
CA ARG A 17 1.70 11.08 -0.55
C ARG A 17 2.31 10.19 -1.63
N VAL A 18 3.60 10.36 -1.88
CA VAL A 18 4.34 9.61 -2.91
C VAL A 18 5.34 8.67 -2.26
N GLY A 19 5.35 7.43 -2.71
CA GLY A 19 6.25 6.39 -2.23
C GLY A 19 6.53 5.32 -3.26
N ILE A 20 7.39 4.38 -2.90
CA ILE A 20 7.68 3.19 -3.69
C ILE A 20 6.79 2.06 -3.19
N LEU A 21 6.08 1.37 -4.09
CA LEU A 21 5.30 0.21 -3.72
C LEU A 21 6.24 -0.93 -3.29
N ARG A 22 6.09 -1.41 -2.05
CA ARG A 22 6.90 -2.49 -1.48
C ARG A 22 6.23 -3.84 -1.59
N ASP A 23 4.94 -3.90 -1.27
CA ASP A 23 4.17 -5.14 -1.34
C ASP A 23 2.67 -4.88 -1.53
N VAL A 24 1.96 -5.90 -1.99
CA VAL A 24 0.50 -5.96 -2.06
C VAL A 24 0.05 -7.32 -1.52
N ILE A 25 -0.63 -7.30 -0.38
CA ILE A 25 -1.17 -8.47 0.31
C ILE A 25 -2.69 -8.45 0.16
N PRO A 26 -3.29 -9.38 -0.60
CA PRO A 26 -4.72 -9.35 -0.92
C PRO A 26 -5.63 -9.68 0.28
N ASP A 27 -5.08 -10.37 1.27
CA ASP A 27 -5.76 -10.94 2.43
C ASP A 27 -5.06 -10.54 3.73
N TYR A 28 -4.54 -9.32 3.80
CA TYR A 28 -3.82 -8.83 4.99
C TYR A 28 -4.73 -8.87 6.21
N GLU A 29 -4.28 -9.59 7.24
CA GLU A 29 -4.97 -9.74 8.50
C GLU A 29 -4.57 -8.60 9.45
N GLU A 30 -5.52 -7.73 9.77
CA GLU A 30 -5.26 -6.65 10.72
C GLU A 30 -5.26 -7.21 12.15
N THR A 31 -4.07 -7.55 12.62
CA THR A 31 -3.82 -8.17 13.94
C THR A 31 -4.08 -7.23 15.13
N SER A 32 -4.48 -5.98 14.86
CA SER A 32 -4.92 -5.04 15.90
C SER A 32 -6.39 -5.23 16.27
N ASP A 33 -7.18 -5.93 15.45
CA ASP A 33 -8.55 -6.30 15.79
C ASP A 33 -8.58 -7.48 16.78
N PRO A 34 -9.64 -7.64 17.60
CA PRO A 34 -9.79 -8.81 18.46
C PRO A 34 -9.84 -10.13 17.64
N PRO A 35 -9.34 -11.27 18.16
CA PRO A 35 -9.21 -12.55 17.44
C PRO A 35 -10.47 -13.04 16.71
N CYS A 36 -11.65 -12.70 17.23
CA CYS A 36 -12.95 -13.09 16.65
C CYS A 36 -13.42 -12.17 15.52
N GLN A 37 -12.68 -11.10 15.23
CA GLN A 37 -13.03 -10.01 14.32
C GLN A 37 -11.93 -9.72 13.30
N HIS A 38 -10.88 -10.55 13.24
CA HIS A 38 -9.83 -10.44 12.23
C HIS A 38 -10.48 -10.44 10.84
N ARG A 39 -10.53 -9.26 10.21
CA ARG A 39 -11.01 -9.09 8.84
C ARG A 39 -9.80 -9.02 7.94
N THR A 40 -9.70 -9.97 7.02
CA THR A 40 -8.73 -9.92 5.94
C THR A 40 -9.15 -8.83 4.95
N ARG A 41 -8.26 -7.89 4.65
CA ARG A 41 -8.50 -6.86 3.64
C ARG A 41 -7.28 -6.71 2.72
N PRO A 42 -7.47 -6.39 1.44
CA PRO A 42 -6.34 -6.12 0.56
C PRO A 42 -5.62 -4.85 1.01
N MET A 43 -4.30 -4.93 1.19
CA MET A 43 -3.44 -3.83 1.61
C MET A 43 -2.22 -3.71 0.71
N ALA A 44 -1.86 -2.48 0.38
CA ALA A 44 -0.61 -2.11 -0.29
C ALA A 44 0.30 -1.40 0.71
N PHE A 45 1.59 -1.75 0.69
CA PHE A 45 2.61 -1.21 1.59
C PHE A 45 3.53 -0.29 0.80
N LEU A 46 3.70 0.95 1.27
CA LEU A 46 4.40 2.01 0.56
C LEU A 46 5.56 2.53 1.41
N TRP A 47 6.74 2.61 0.80
CA TRP A 47 7.91 3.21 1.42
C TRP A 47 8.08 4.67 0.96
N PRO A 48 8.25 5.65 1.86
CA PRO A 48 8.44 7.04 1.49
C PRO A 48 9.77 7.25 0.73
N GLN A 49 9.73 8.00 -0.36
CA GLN A 49 10.94 8.31 -1.15
C GLN A 49 11.94 9.17 -0.37
N GLU A 50 11.44 10.14 0.40
CA GLU A 50 12.26 11.07 1.20
C GLU A 50 12.70 10.49 2.56
N GLY A 51 12.47 9.19 2.79
CA GLY A 51 12.65 8.55 4.09
C GLY A 51 11.47 8.79 5.04
N GLY A 52 11.40 7.98 6.10
CA GLY A 52 10.29 7.99 7.06
C GLY A 52 9.72 6.61 7.34
N ARG A 53 8.49 6.57 7.84
CA ARG A 53 7.80 5.33 8.20
C ARG A 53 7.01 4.79 7.00
N GLU A 54 7.13 3.50 6.74
CA GLU A 54 6.22 2.79 5.83
C GLU A 54 4.76 3.00 6.25
N TRP A 55 3.87 3.12 5.26
CA TRP A 55 2.44 3.15 5.52
C TRP A 55 1.70 2.16 4.62
N ALA A 56 0.54 1.72 5.10
CA ALA A 56 -0.30 0.76 4.40
C ALA A 56 -1.64 1.40 4.05
N VAL A 57 -2.11 1.18 2.83
CA VAL A 57 -3.38 1.70 2.30
C VAL A 57 -4.08 0.67 1.41
N PRO A 58 -5.40 0.77 1.20
CA PRO A 58 -6.10 -0.08 0.24
C PRO A 58 -5.53 0.06 -1.20
N PRO A 59 -5.23 -1.03 -1.93
CA PRO A 59 -4.58 -0.97 -3.25
C PRO A 59 -5.36 -0.22 -4.35
N ASP A 60 -6.68 -0.11 -4.21
CA ASP A 60 -7.56 0.63 -5.12
C ASP A 60 -7.43 2.15 -5.00
N THR A 61 -6.99 2.64 -3.84
CA THR A 61 -6.67 4.05 -3.56
C THR A 61 -5.29 4.49 -4.08
N VAL A 62 -4.50 3.55 -4.62
CA VAL A 62 -3.12 3.81 -5.05
C VAL A 62 -3.01 3.83 -6.58
N ARG A 63 -2.25 4.81 -7.10
CA ARG A 63 -2.03 5.00 -8.54
C ARG A 63 -0.54 5.08 -8.88
N ARG A 64 -0.15 4.52 -10.03
CA ARG A 64 1.21 4.68 -10.56
C ARG A 64 1.48 6.15 -10.87
N VAL A 65 2.67 6.61 -10.49
CA VAL A 65 3.20 7.90 -10.92
C VAL A 65 4.11 7.62 -12.11
N LYS A 66 3.80 8.19 -13.28
CA LYS A 66 4.76 8.25 -14.38
C LYS A 66 5.76 9.36 -14.05
N ARG A 67 7.06 9.06 -14.08
CA ARG A 67 8.04 10.14 -14.20
C ARG A 67 7.81 10.84 -15.55
N PRO A 68 7.81 12.18 -15.59
CA PRO A 68 7.71 12.94 -16.83
C PRO A 68 8.88 12.64 -17.77
#